data_AF-A0A4Y8K2F0-F1
#
_entry.id   AF-A0A4Y8K2F0-F1
#
_cell.length_a   1.000
_cell.length_b   1.000
_cell.length_c   1.000
_cell.angle_alpha   90.00
_cell.angle_beta   90.00
_cell.angle_gamma   90.00
#
_symmetry.space_group_name_H-M   'P 1'
#
loop_
_entity.id
_entity.type
_entity.pdbx_description
1 polymer ?
#
loop_
_entity_poly.entity_id
_entity_poly.type
_entity_poly.pdbx_seq_one_letter_code
_entity_poly.pdbx_strand_id
1 'polypeptide(L)'
;MTIPQEQFDDLLSRTALAALFYYPEVAVDDDGRNLQNDIAYCLEPVAGIGDEDAERLRVVVGRVITNPTVHRSELLALVIELAPPPAE
;
A
#
# COMPACT_ATOMS: atom_id res chain seq x y z
N MET A 1 -16.58 8.64 3.08
CA MET A 1 -16.52 8.41 4.54
C MET A 1 -15.07 8.61 4.97
N THR A 2 -14.80 9.12 6.15
CA THR A 2 -13.42 9.32 6.63
C THR A 2 -12.86 8.00 7.14
N ILE A 3 -11.75 7.54 6.55
CA ILE A 3 -11.05 6.33 6.96
C ILE A 3 -10.25 6.63 8.26
N PRO A 4 -10.37 5.84 9.33
CA PRO A 4 -9.60 6.01 10.56
C PRO A 4 -8.08 5.89 10.33
N GLN A 5 -7.28 6.60 11.13
CA GLN A 5 -5.82 6.53 11.09
C GLN A 5 -5.28 5.09 11.22
N GLU A 6 -5.89 4.28 12.08
CA GLU A 6 -5.53 2.87 12.29
C GLU A 6 -5.59 2.03 11.00
N GLN A 7 -6.51 2.35 10.07
CA GLN A 7 -6.62 1.65 8.80
C GLN A 7 -5.48 2.03 7.84
N PHE A 8 -5.00 3.27 7.91
CA PHE A 8 -3.81 3.68 7.17
C PHE A 8 -2.52 3.07 7.76
N ASP A 9 -2.44 2.92 9.08
CA ASP A 9 -1.33 2.23 9.73
C ASP A 9 -1.29 0.73 9.36
N ASP A 10 -2.45 0.08 9.21
CA ASP A 10 -2.56 -1.28 8.68
C ASP A 10 -2.07 -1.34 7.23
N LEU A 11 -2.51 -0.41 6.36
CA LEU A 11 -2.00 -0.32 4.98
C LEU A 11 -0.48 -0.19 4.92
N LEU A 12 0.12 0.67 5.76
CA LEU A 12 1.57 0.83 5.83
C LEU A 12 2.27 -0.47 6.26
N SER A 13 1.74 -1.14 7.27
CA SER A 13 2.26 -2.39 7.81
C SER A 13 2.20 -3.52 6.77
N ARG A 14 1.06 -3.67 6.07
CA ARG A 14 0.88 -4.65 4.99
C ARG A 14 1.81 -4.37 3.82
N THR A 15 1.96 -3.10 3.43
CA THR A 15 2.85 -2.70 2.33
C THR A 15 4.31 -3.02 2.66
N ALA A 16 4.74 -2.75 3.90
CA ALA A 16 6.08 -3.11 4.35
C ALA A 16 6.30 -4.64 4.34
N LEU A 17 5.31 -5.42 4.79
CA LEU A 17 5.36 -6.88 4.76
C LEU A 17 5.48 -7.41 3.33
N ALA A 18 4.62 -6.94 2.41
CA ALA A 18 4.66 -7.32 1.00
C ALA A 18 6.01 -6.97 0.36
N ALA A 19 6.56 -5.79 0.64
CA ALA A 19 7.89 -5.39 0.16
C ALA A 19 9.02 -6.31 0.66
N LEU A 20 8.95 -6.81 1.90
CA LEU A 20 9.94 -7.73 2.46
C LEU A 20 9.92 -9.11 1.79
N PHE A 21 8.75 -9.54 1.29
CA PHE A 21 8.57 -10.83 0.61
C PHE A 21 8.59 -10.71 -0.92
N TYR A 22 8.74 -9.50 -1.45
CA TYR A 22 8.81 -9.30 -2.89
C TYR A 22 10.18 -9.73 -3.43
N TYR A 23 10.20 -10.87 -4.14
CA TYR A 23 11.38 -11.38 -4.83
C TYR A 23 11.15 -11.40 -6.34
N PRO A 24 11.74 -10.46 -7.12
CA PRO A 24 11.50 -10.38 -8.56
C PRO A 24 12.04 -11.59 -9.34
N GLU A 25 12.98 -12.35 -8.78
CA GLU A 25 13.64 -13.49 -9.44
C GLU A 25 13.02 -14.86 -9.08
N VAL A 26 12.12 -14.92 -8.10
CA VAL A 26 11.41 -16.15 -7.71
C VAL A 26 10.10 -16.25 -8.49
N ALA A 27 10.23 -16.35 -9.82
CA ALA A 27 9.14 -16.70 -10.73
C ALA A 27 9.24 -18.19 -11.12
N VAL A 28 9.57 -19.06 -10.15
CA VAL A 28 9.92 -20.45 -10.47
C VAL A 28 8.70 -21.33 -10.75
N ASP A 29 7.47 -20.99 -10.32
CA ASP A 29 6.29 -21.81 -10.69
C ASP A 29 4.90 -21.18 -10.48
N ASP A 30 4.78 -19.86 -10.21
CA ASP A 30 3.44 -19.25 -10.03
C ASP A 30 3.18 -18.11 -11.03
N ASP A 31 2.37 -18.43 -12.04
CA ASP A 31 1.99 -17.61 -13.17
C ASP A 31 1.41 -16.25 -12.73
N GLY A 32 2.25 -15.21 -12.69
CA GLY A 32 1.82 -13.82 -12.83
C GLY A 32 0.93 -13.23 -11.72
N ARG A 33 0.81 -13.88 -10.56
CA ARG A 33 -0.20 -13.55 -9.52
C ARG A 33 0.31 -12.90 -8.23
N ASN A 34 1.55 -12.46 -8.12
CA ASN A 34 2.03 -11.99 -6.81
C ASN A 34 1.70 -10.50 -6.54
N LEU A 35 2.24 -9.59 -7.36
CA LEU A 35 2.21 -8.15 -7.06
C LEU A 35 0.79 -7.54 -7.02
N GLN A 36 -0.11 -7.89 -7.95
CA GLN A 36 -1.47 -7.32 -7.93
C GLN A 36 -2.29 -7.81 -6.74
N ASN A 37 -2.06 -9.05 -6.29
CA ASN A 37 -2.71 -9.60 -5.10
C ASN A 37 -2.15 -8.94 -3.84
N ASP A 38 -0.84 -8.71 -3.77
CA ASP A 38 -0.23 -7.97 -2.67
C ASP A 38 -0.76 -6.53 -2.59
N ILE A 39 -0.88 -5.85 -3.73
CA ILE A 39 -1.47 -4.51 -3.79
C ILE A 39 -2.92 -4.55 -3.30
N ALA A 40 -3.73 -5.50 -3.76
CA ALA A 40 -5.12 -5.65 -3.30
C ALA A 40 -5.20 -5.92 -1.79
N TYR A 41 -4.33 -6.79 -1.27
CA TYR A 41 -4.21 -7.07 0.16
C TYR A 41 -3.84 -5.84 0.99
N CYS A 42 -2.93 -5.01 0.48
CA CYS A 42 -2.53 -3.77 1.15
C CYS A 42 -3.63 -2.70 1.14
N LEU A 43 -4.50 -2.68 0.13
CA LEU A 43 -5.60 -1.71 -0.01
C LEU A 43 -6.88 -2.12 0.73
N GLU A 44 -7.03 -3.39 1.11
CA GLU A 44 -8.21 -3.89 1.84
C GLU A 44 -8.61 -3.03 3.06
N PRO A 45 -7.68 -2.56 3.92
CA PRO A 45 -8.03 -1.74 5.08
C PRO A 45 -8.70 -0.42 4.71
N VAL A 46 -8.41 0.12 3.53
CA VAL A 46 -8.86 1.45 3.08
C VAL A 46 -9.88 1.39 1.95
N ALA A 47 -10.54 0.24 1.75
CA ALA A 47 -11.47 -0.01 0.63
C ALA A 47 -12.66 0.97 0.53
N GLY A 48 -12.91 1.79 1.55
CA GLY A 48 -13.95 2.83 1.57
C GLY A 48 -13.50 4.24 1.15
N ILE A 49 -12.24 4.40 0.72
CA ILE A 49 -11.71 5.66 0.21
C ILE A 49 -12.25 5.97 -1.21
N GLY A 50 -12.18 7.23 -1.64
CA GLY A 50 -12.62 7.62 -2.98
C GLY A 50 -11.77 6.99 -4.09
N ASP A 51 -12.37 6.72 -5.25
CA ASP A 51 -11.73 6.01 -6.37
C ASP A 51 -10.41 6.66 -6.83
N GLU A 52 -10.33 8.00 -6.83
CA GLU A 52 -9.12 8.74 -7.20
C GLU A 52 -7.97 8.47 -6.21
N ASP A 53 -8.25 8.54 -4.91
CA ASP A 53 -7.24 8.27 -3.88
C ASP A 53 -6.89 6.79 -3.80
N ALA A 54 -7.85 5.90 -4.04
CA ALA A 54 -7.61 4.47 -4.14
C ALA A 54 -6.63 4.16 -5.27
N GLU A 55 -6.78 4.79 -6.43
CA GLU A 55 -5.87 4.62 -7.56
C GLU A 55 -4.47 5.20 -7.28
N ARG A 56 -4.40 6.37 -6.63
CA ARG A 56 -3.11 6.95 -6.18
C ARG A 56 -2.38 6.01 -5.23
N LEU A 57 -3.09 5.47 -4.23
CA LEU A 57 -2.55 4.50 -3.28
C LEU A 57 -2.10 3.23 -3.99
N ARG A 58 -2.91 2.68 -4.91
CA ARG A 58 -2.57 1.49 -5.69
C ARG A 58 -1.23 1.62 -6.41
N VAL A 59 -0.99 2.75 -7.06
CA VAL A 59 0.25 3.05 -7.79
C VAL A 59 1.44 3.13 -6.83
N VAL A 60 1.31 3.89 -5.75
CA VAL A 60 2.41 4.12 -4.80
C VAL A 60 2.74 2.85 -4.02
N VAL A 61 1.75 2.09 -3.59
CA VAL A 61 1.93 0.78 -2.93
C VAL A 61 2.69 -0.18 -3.84
N GLY A 62 2.32 -0.29 -5.12
CA GLY A 62 3.05 -1.13 -6.08
C GLY A 62 4.52 -0.72 -6.24
N ARG A 63 4.80 0.58 -6.24
CA ARG A 63 6.17 1.11 -6.26
C ARG A 63 6.95 0.81 -4.98
N VAL A 64 6.30 0.90 -3.82
CA VAL A 64 6.94 0.58 -2.53
C VAL A 64 7.21 -0.91 -2.39
N ILE A 65 6.28 -1.78 -2.81
CA ILE A 65 6.50 -3.24 -2.79
C ILE A 65 7.73 -3.60 -3.62
N THR A 66 7.87 -2.99 -4.80
CA THR A 66 8.97 -3.28 -5.73
C THR A 66 10.31 -2.63 -5.33
N ASN A 67 10.28 -1.42 -4.77
CA ASN A 67 11.48 -0.72 -4.31
C ASN A 67 11.18 0.25 -3.14
N PRO A 68 11.13 -0.26 -1.90
CA PRO A 68 10.77 0.56 -0.75
C PRO A 68 11.84 1.62 -0.42
N THR A 69 13.09 1.40 -0.80
CA THR A 69 14.20 2.35 -0.57
C THR A 69 13.96 3.67 -1.30
N VAL A 70 13.40 3.61 -2.51
CA VAL A 70 13.12 4.80 -3.33
C VAL A 70 11.76 5.41 -2.98
N HIS A 71 10.74 4.59 -2.74
CA HIS A 71 9.35 5.04 -2.76
C HIS A 71 8.68 5.20 -1.38
N ARG A 72 9.29 4.75 -0.27
CA ARG A 72 8.64 4.80 1.05
C ARG A 72 8.16 6.21 1.46
N SER A 73 8.92 7.25 1.11
CA SER A 73 8.59 8.63 1.49
C SER A 73 7.38 9.16 0.72
N GLU A 74 7.18 8.69 -0.52
CA GLU A 74 6.00 9.02 -1.33
C GLU A 74 4.73 8.43 -0.70
N LEU A 75 4.80 7.18 -0.23
CA LEU A 75 3.69 6.53 0.47
C LEU A 75 3.36 7.22 1.79
N LEU A 76 4.37 7.54 2.60
CA LEU A 76 4.15 8.24 3.87
C LEU A 76 3.50 9.61 3.66
N ALA A 77 3.95 10.38 2.67
CA ALA A 77 3.35 11.67 2.35
C ALA A 77 1.88 11.54 1.94
N LEU A 78 1.55 10.55 1.10
CA LEU A 78 0.18 10.29 0.67
C LEU A 78 -0.71 9.85 1.84
N VAL A 79 -0.21 8.99 2.74
CA VAL A 79 -0.96 8.60 3.94
C VAL A 79 -1.23 9.80 4.86
N ILE A 80 -0.25 10.69 5.06
CA ILE A 80 -0.44 11.91 5.88
C ILE A 80 -1.48 12.84 5.24
N GLU A 81 -1.50 12.93 3.91
CA GLU A 81 -2.49 13.73 3.17
C GLU A 81 -3.93 13.18 3.35
N LEU A 82 -4.08 11.86 3.37
CA LEU A 82 -5.40 11.20 3.36
C LEU A 82 -5.93 10.86 4.76
N ALA A 83 -5.05 10.73 5.75
CA ALA A 83 -5.43 10.42 7.11
C ALA A 83 -6.16 11.60 7.77
N PRO A 84 -7.19 11.34 8.58
CA PRO A 84 -7.80 12.38 9.40
C PRO A 84 -6.76 12.98 10.35
N PRO A 85 -6.88 14.27 10.70
CA PRO A 85 -5.96 14.90 11.64
C PRO A 85 -5.97 14.14 12.98
N PRO A 86 -4.83 14.03 13.67
CA PRO A 86 -4.76 13.35 14.95
C PRO A 86 -5.77 13.98 15.91
N ALA A 87 -6.54 13.14 16.61
CA ALA A 87 -7.43 13.61 17.66
C ALA A 87 -6.58 14.22 18.80
N GLU A 88 -6.88 15.46 19.19
CA GLU A 88 -6.30 16.13 20.36
C GLU A 88 -6.70 15.46 21.68
#